data_AF-A0A1M5FST3-F1
#
_entry.id   AF-A0A1M5FST3-F1
#
_cell.length_a   1.000
_cell.length_b   1.000
_cell.length_c   1.000
_cell.angle_alpha   90.00
_cell.angle_beta   90.00
_cell.angle_gamma   90.00
#
_symmetry.space_group_name_H-M   'P 1'
#
loop_
_entity.id
_entity.type
_entity.pdbx_description
1 polymer ?
#
loop_
_entity_poly.entity_id
_entity_poly.type
_entity_poly.pdbx_seq_one_letter_code
_entity_poly.pdbx_strand_id
1 'polypeptide(L)'
;MISLDGVMQAPGGPKEDKSDGFKYGGWTAPYGDEAYSSAVKNELKPADYLLGRKTFEIWEDYWPKNAAFWPGINEGNKYVLSKTRKKSDWKNSIFIKNLAEIKKLKETEGLDIQVWGSSELIHLLLKNDLVDEIRLKIHPLLLGRGKKLFDNNAHPSGFELIENTVTSTGVILASYKRAGEVKTGNAGETIK
;
A
#
# COMPACT_ATOMS: atom_id res chain seq x y z
N MET A 1 1.45 4.48 3.43
CA MET A 1 1.29 5.71 4.24
C MET A 1 0.04 5.56 5.09
N ILE A 2 0.11 5.85 6.39
CA ILE A 2 -1.00 5.65 7.33
C ILE A 2 -0.98 6.71 8.45
N SER A 3 -2.12 7.17 8.92
CA SER A 3 -2.26 7.98 10.14
C SER A 3 -2.20 7.09 11.41
N LEU A 4 -2.10 7.69 12.60
CA LEU A 4 -2.08 6.95 13.87
C LEU A 4 -3.37 6.14 14.10
N ASP A 5 -4.50 6.63 13.62
CA ASP A 5 -5.79 5.93 13.68
C ASP A 5 -6.04 5.03 12.46
N GLY A 6 -5.05 4.80 11.61
CA GLY A 6 -5.11 3.78 10.56
C GLY A 6 -5.65 4.25 9.20
N VAL A 7 -5.88 5.56 9.00
CA VAL A 7 -6.40 6.09 7.72
C VAL A 7 -5.30 6.16 6.67
N MET A 8 -5.63 5.74 5.45
CA MET A 8 -4.72 5.78 4.29
C MET A 8 -5.30 6.55 3.08
N GLN A 9 -6.49 7.13 3.20
CA GLN A 9 -7.20 7.78 2.09
C GLN A 9 -6.54 9.08 1.63
N ALA A 10 -6.42 9.29 0.31
CA ALA A 10 -5.95 10.51 -0.33
C ALA A 10 -4.62 11.08 0.23
N PRO A 11 -3.55 10.29 0.38
CA PRO A 11 -2.31 10.75 1.00
C PRO A 11 -1.54 11.76 0.14
N GLY A 12 -1.60 11.66 -1.19
CA GLY A 12 -0.76 12.42 -2.11
C GLY A 12 -1.26 13.84 -2.41
N GLY A 13 -2.56 14.03 -2.66
CA GLY A 13 -3.07 15.33 -3.11
C GLY A 13 -4.42 15.76 -2.49
N PRO A 14 -4.66 17.08 -2.31
CA PRO A 14 -5.93 17.62 -1.77
C PRO A 14 -7.19 17.22 -2.54
N LYS A 15 -7.05 16.76 -3.79
CA LYS A 15 -8.16 16.34 -4.66
C LYS A 15 -8.10 14.86 -5.05
N GLU A 16 -7.18 14.07 -4.50
CA GLU A 16 -6.91 12.69 -4.94
C GLU A 16 -8.12 11.75 -4.76
N ASP A 17 -8.69 11.69 -3.55
CA ASP A 17 -9.88 10.87 -3.26
C ASP A 17 -10.77 11.52 -2.21
N LYS A 18 -11.75 12.29 -2.67
CA LYS A 18 -12.76 12.97 -1.84
C LYS A 18 -14.00 12.12 -1.54
N SER A 19 -13.98 10.82 -1.87
CA SER A 19 -15.12 9.95 -1.57
C SER A 19 -15.46 9.96 -0.08
N ASP A 20 -16.75 9.72 0.22
CA ASP A 20 -17.30 9.72 1.57
C ASP A 20 -17.12 11.05 2.33
N GLY A 21 -16.94 12.15 1.59
CA GLY A 21 -16.78 13.48 2.16
C GLY A 21 -15.42 13.72 2.83
N PHE A 22 -14.39 12.93 2.49
CA PHE A 22 -13.05 13.09 3.06
C PHE A 22 -12.44 14.46 2.69
N LYS A 23 -11.99 15.21 3.71
CA LYS A 23 -11.58 16.62 3.59
C LYS A 23 -10.08 16.85 3.65
N TYR A 24 -9.31 15.87 4.07
CA TYR A 24 -7.90 16.05 4.44
C TYR A 24 -6.93 15.51 3.39
N GLY A 25 -7.30 15.50 2.10
CA GLY A 25 -6.40 15.00 1.05
C GLY A 25 -5.04 15.72 1.05
N GLY A 26 -3.98 15.02 0.68
CA GLY A 26 -2.62 15.55 0.67
C GLY A 26 -1.98 15.68 2.06
N TRP A 27 -2.54 15.01 3.07
CA TRP A 27 -2.12 15.11 4.47
C TRP A 27 -0.67 14.66 4.73
N THR A 28 0.01 13.98 3.80
CA THR A 28 1.42 13.59 3.96
C THR A 28 2.39 14.71 3.55
N ALA A 29 1.95 15.69 2.77
CA ALA A 29 2.82 16.73 2.21
C ALA A 29 3.65 17.51 3.25
N PRO A 30 3.14 17.83 4.46
CA PRO A 30 3.93 18.53 5.48
C PRO A 30 5.07 17.72 6.12
N TYR A 31 5.16 16.41 5.87
CA TYR A 31 6.04 15.50 6.61
C TYR A 31 7.29 15.07 5.83
N GLY A 32 7.59 15.70 4.71
CA GLY A 32 8.78 15.39 3.91
C GLY A 32 10.08 15.78 4.62
N ASP A 33 11.04 14.87 4.62
CA ASP A 33 12.45 15.14 4.95
C ASP A 33 13.38 14.24 4.12
N GLU A 34 14.69 14.29 4.38
CA GLU A 34 15.69 13.50 3.65
C GLU A 34 15.50 12.00 3.81
N ALA A 35 15.22 11.53 5.02
CA ALA A 35 15.00 10.10 5.31
C ALA A 35 13.73 9.59 4.61
N TYR A 36 12.63 10.35 4.69
CA TYR A 36 11.38 10.06 3.99
C TYR A 36 11.59 10.00 2.47
N SER A 37 12.29 10.99 1.91
CA SER A 37 12.55 11.08 0.48
C SER A 37 13.43 9.93 -0.01
N SER A 38 14.42 9.52 0.79
CA SER A 38 15.28 8.38 0.49
C SER A 38 14.50 7.07 0.47
N ALA A 39 13.61 6.87 1.45
CA ALA A 39 12.73 5.70 1.50
C ALA A 39 11.75 5.68 0.31
N VAL A 40 11.11 6.80 -0.02
CA VAL A 40 10.27 6.92 -1.23
C VAL A 40 11.08 6.55 -2.47
N LYS A 41 12.28 7.11 -2.65
CA LYS A 41 13.12 6.80 -3.82
C LYS A 41 13.44 5.31 -3.95
N ASN A 42 13.64 4.61 -2.84
CA ASN A 42 13.85 3.16 -2.85
C ASN A 42 12.59 2.39 -3.29
N GLU A 43 11.41 2.82 -2.87
CA GLU A 43 10.14 2.22 -3.27
C GLU A 43 9.79 2.47 -4.74
N LEU A 44 10.21 3.61 -5.31
CA LEU A 44 9.96 3.99 -6.71
C LEU A 44 10.88 3.25 -7.72
N LYS A 45 11.66 2.27 -7.29
CA LYS A 45 12.38 1.36 -8.18
C LYS A 45 11.41 0.55 -9.05
N PRO A 46 11.83 0.01 -10.21
CA PRO A 46 10.98 -0.83 -11.05
C PRO A 46 10.43 -2.04 -10.27
N ALA A 47 9.13 -2.27 -10.40
CA ALA A 47 8.38 -3.37 -9.79
C ALA A 47 7.12 -3.62 -10.62
N ASP A 48 6.47 -4.76 -10.41
CA ASP A 48 5.10 -4.95 -10.86
C ASP A 48 4.12 -4.41 -9.80
N TYR A 49 2.90 -4.08 -10.21
CA TYR A 49 1.92 -3.42 -9.36
C TYR A 49 0.60 -4.19 -9.37
N LEU A 50 0.05 -4.42 -8.20
CA LEU A 50 -1.32 -4.93 -8.04
C LEU A 50 -2.19 -3.82 -7.44
N LEU A 51 -3.20 -3.39 -8.21
CA LEU A 51 -3.98 -2.20 -7.95
C LEU A 51 -5.48 -2.49 -7.90
N GLY A 52 -6.15 -1.89 -6.92
CA GLY A 52 -7.61 -1.77 -6.95
C GLY A 52 -8.04 -0.75 -8.01
N ARG A 53 -9.23 -0.95 -8.60
CA ARG A 53 -9.78 -0.09 -9.67
C ARG A 53 -9.65 1.42 -9.38
N LYS A 54 -9.99 1.86 -8.15
CA LYS A 54 -9.99 3.30 -7.80
C LYS A 54 -8.58 3.89 -7.82
N THR A 55 -7.61 3.18 -7.26
CA THR A 55 -6.20 3.60 -7.30
C THR A 55 -5.68 3.62 -8.73
N PHE A 56 -6.03 2.60 -9.54
CA PHE A 56 -5.66 2.58 -10.95
C PHE A 56 -6.22 3.77 -11.74
N GLU A 57 -7.49 4.14 -11.54
CA GLU A 57 -8.10 5.31 -12.20
C GLU A 57 -7.37 6.62 -11.85
N ILE A 58 -6.94 6.79 -10.60
CA ILE A 58 -6.14 7.95 -10.16
C ILE A 58 -4.77 7.94 -10.83
N TRP A 59 -4.12 6.77 -10.83
CA TRP A 59 -2.77 6.58 -11.33
C TRP A 59 -2.67 6.75 -12.85
N GLU A 60 -3.65 6.22 -13.58
CA GLU A 60 -3.70 6.30 -15.04
C GLU A 60 -3.82 7.74 -15.54
N ASP A 61 -4.52 8.61 -14.83
CA ASP A 61 -4.61 10.02 -15.20
C ASP A 61 -3.34 10.81 -14.85
N TYR A 62 -2.64 10.41 -13.78
CA TYR A 62 -1.52 11.16 -13.22
C TYR A 62 -0.15 10.73 -13.76
N TRP A 63 0.20 9.45 -13.64
CA TRP A 63 1.58 8.97 -13.85
C TRP A 63 2.09 9.08 -15.28
N PRO A 64 1.29 8.84 -16.33
CA PRO A 64 1.74 9.09 -17.71
C PRO A 64 2.23 10.53 -17.95
N LYS A 65 1.67 11.50 -17.23
CA LYS A 65 2.04 12.93 -17.32
C LYS A 65 3.19 13.32 -16.38
N ASN A 66 3.56 12.45 -15.43
CA ASN A 66 4.50 12.73 -14.34
C ASN A 66 5.60 11.66 -14.22
N ALA A 67 5.92 10.97 -15.32
CA ALA A 67 6.85 9.84 -15.35
C ALA A 67 8.27 10.17 -14.87
N ALA A 68 8.69 11.44 -14.95
CA ALA A 68 9.99 11.89 -14.46
C ALA A 68 10.18 11.65 -12.94
N PHE A 69 9.10 11.68 -12.16
CA PHE A 69 9.14 11.46 -10.71
C PHE A 69 9.20 9.98 -10.33
N TRP A 70 8.65 9.10 -11.17
CA TRP A 70 8.69 7.65 -10.97
C TRP A 70 8.97 6.94 -12.29
N PRO A 71 10.22 6.93 -12.78
CA PRO A 71 10.53 6.36 -14.09
C PRO A 71 10.08 4.89 -14.24
N GLY A 72 10.29 4.08 -13.19
CA GLY A 72 9.94 2.66 -13.15
C GLY A 72 8.43 2.36 -13.20
N ILE A 73 7.55 3.36 -13.01
CA ILE A 73 6.10 3.14 -13.04
C ILE A 73 5.62 2.68 -14.41
N ASN A 74 6.30 3.07 -15.48
CA ASN A 74 5.88 2.73 -16.85
C ASN A 74 6.48 1.41 -17.35
N GLU A 75 7.50 0.89 -16.69
CA GLU A 75 8.17 -0.36 -17.05
C GLU A 75 7.40 -1.58 -16.53
N GLY A 76 6.95 -1.54 -15.27
CA GLY A 76 6.24 -2.65 -14.63
C GLY A 76 4.84 -2.92 -15.17
N ASN A 77 4.37 -4.14 -14.99
CA ASN A 77 2.98 -4.53 -15.20
C ASN A 77 2.07 -3.91 -14.14
N LYS A 78 0.89 -3.44 -14.54
CA LYS A 78 -0.19 -3.00 -13.65
C LYS A 78 -1.30 -4.04 -13.72
N TYR A 79 -1.31 -4.96 -12.77
CA TYR A 79 -2.40 -5.89 -12.56
C TYR A 79 -3.54 -5.16 -11.84
N VAL A 80 -4.67 -5.01 -12.50
CA VAL A 80 -5.80 -4.23 -11.98
C VAL A 80 -6.94 -5.16 -11.62
N LEU A 81 -7.22 -5.30 -10.33
CA LEU A 81 -8.40 -6.03 -9.87
C LEU A 81 -9.65 -5.19 -10.16
N SER A 82 -10.42 -5.61 -11.17
CA SER A 82 -11.63 -4.92 -11.59
C SER A 82 -12.65 -5.89 -12.20
N LYS A 83 -13.91 -5.73 -11.81
CA LYS A 83 -15.03 -6.51 -12.38
C LYS A 83 -15.62 -5.86 -13.64
N THR A 84 -15.54 -4.54 -13.75
CA THR A 84 -16.23 -3.76 -14.79
C THR A 84 -15.30 -3.26 -15.87
N ARG A 85 -14.08 -2.88 -15.49
CA ARG A 85 -13.10 -2.30 -16.40
C ARG A 85 -12.26 -3.40 -17.06
N LYS A 86 -12.07 -3.31 -18.37
CA LYS A 86 -11.39 -4.34 -19.18
C LYS A 86 -10.26 -3.81 -20.05
N LYS A 87 -10.09 -2.49 -20.16
CA LYS A 87 -9.09 -1.85 -21.02
C LYS A 87 -8.62 -0.51 -20.46
N SER A 88 -7.42 -0.12 -20.90
CA SER A 88 -6.72 1.12 -20.60
C SER A 88 -5.73 1.38 -21.72
N ASP A 89 -5.49 2.66 -22.02
CA ASP A 89 -4.44 3.07 -22.96
C ASP A 89 -3.07 3.21 -22.28
N TRP A 90 -3.01 3.07 -20.94
CA TRP A 90 -1.76 3.07 -20.20
C TRP A 90 -1.06 1.72 -20.35
N LYS A 91 0.16 1.76 -20.87
CA LYS A 91 0.98 0.58 -21.18
C LYS A 91 1.15 -0.35 -19.96
N ASN A 92 1.19 -1.64 -20.28
CA ASN A 92 1.34 -2.76 -19.35
C ASN A 92 0.19 -2.90 -18.34
N SER A 93 -1.02 -2.43 -18.70
CA SER A 93 -2.22 -2.62 -17.88
C SER A 93 -2.91 -3.96 -18.17
N ILE A 94 -2.98 -4.84 -17.17
CA ILE A 94 -3.55 -6.18 -17.24
C ILE A 94 -4.72 -6.26 -16.26
N PHE A 95 -5.94 -6.47 -16.76
CA PHE A 95 -7.12 -6.54 -15.91
C PHE A 95 -7.37 -7.97 -15.42
N ILE A 96 -7.39 -8.15 -14.10
CA ILE A 96 -7.69 -9.42 -13.44
C ILE A 96 -9.04 -9.34 -12.72
N LYS A 97 -9.75 -10.47 -12.63
CA LYS A 97 -11.17 -10.46 -12.23
C LYS A 97 -11.44 -10.92 -10.81
N ASN A 98 -10.54 -11.70 -10.22
CA ASN A 98 -10.82 -12.41 -8.98
C ASN A 98 -9.54 -12.77 -8.21
N LEU A 99 -9.74 -13.27 -6.98
CA LEU A 99 -8.68 -13.72 -6.08
C LEU A 99 -7.85 -14.88 -6.64
N ALA A 100 -8.44 -15.78 -7.43
CA ALA A 100 -7.71 -16.93 -7.98
C ALA A 100 -6.62 -16.48 -8.96
N GLU A 101 -6.89 -15.43 -9.75
CA GLU A 101 -5.88 -14.82 -10.62
C GLU A 101 -4.76 -14.13 -9.82
N ILE A 102 -5.08 -13.50 -8.67
CA ILE A 102 -4.06 -12.94 -7.76
C ILE A 102 -3.18 -14.05 -7.18
N LYS A 103 -3.78 -15.18 -6.75
CA LYS A 103 -3.01 -16.32 -6.22
C LYS A 103 -2.05 -16.89 -7.27
N LYS A 104 -2.53 -17.08 -8.51
CA LYS A 104 -1.68 -17.50 -9.63
C LYS A 104 -0.56 -16.51 -9.91
N LEU A 105 -0.85 -15.21 -9.83
CA LEU A 105 0.15 -14.16 -10.02
C LEU A 105 1.23 -14.19 -8.92
N LYS A 106 0.86 -14.46 -7.66
CA LYS A 106 1.82 -14.61 -6.57
C LYS A 106 2.78 -15.80 -6.77
N GLU A 107 2.37 -16.81 -7.53
CA GLU A 107 3.16 -18.01 -7.84
C GLU A 107 4.12 -17.81 -9.04
N THR A 108 4.04 -16.68 -9.77
CA THR A 108 4.94 -16.43 -10.90
C THR A 108 6.31 -15.96 -10.43
N GLU A 109 7.37 -16.39 -11.13
CA GLU A 109 8.71 -15.82 -10.98
C GLU A 109 8.74 -14.37 -11.50
N GLY A 110 9.48 -13.49 -10.83
CA GLY A 110 9.60 -12.09 -11.26
C GLY A 110 10.04 -11.14 -10.15
N LEU A 111 9.84 -9.85 -10.41
CA LEU A 111 10.04 -8.78 -9.42
C LEU A 111 8.94 -8.83 -8.34
N ASP A 112 9.20 -8.14 -7.23
CA ASP A 112 8.17 -7.89 -6.21
C ASP A 112 6.93 -7.24 -6.83
N ILE A 113 5.76 -7.63 -6.32
CA ILE A 113 4.48 -7.04 -6.69
C ILE A 113 4.06 -6.05 -5.61
N GLN A 114 4.18 -4.77 -5.91
CA GLN A 114 3.84 -3.71 -4.98
C GLN A 114 2.33 -3.42 -4.96
N VAL A 115 1.79 -3.26 -3.76
CA VAL A 115 0.39 -2.90 -3.52
C VAL A 115 0.33 -1.54 -2.82
N TRP A 116 -0.03 -0.51 -3.57
CA TRP A 116 -0.18 0.85 -3.03
C TRP A 116 -1.63 1.18 -2.63
N GLY A 117 -2.57 0.35 -3.07
CA GLY A 117 -4.00 0.52 -2.86
C GLY A 117 -4.80 -0.25 -3.91
N SER A 118 -6.13 -0.23 -3.86
CA SER A 118 -6.97 0.50 -2.91
C SER A 118 -7.12 -0.26 -1.59
N SER A 119 -7.65 0.39 -0.56
CA SER A 119 -7.90 -0.25 0.76
C SER A 119 -8.68 -1.56 0.64
N GLU A 120 -9.72 -1.63 -0.20
CA GLU A 120 -10.49 -2.86 -0.43
C GLU A 120 -9.64 -4.02 -0.98
N LEU A 121 -8.67 -3.73 -1.85
CA LEU A 121 -7.73 -4.74 -2.33
C LEU A 121 -6.81 -5.18 -1.19
N ILE A 122 -6.29 -4.24 -0.39
CA ILE A 122 -5.42 -4.56 0.74
C ILE A 122 -6.17 -5.45 1.76
N HIS A 123 -7.42 -5.11 2.10
CA HIS A 123 -8.26 -5.93 2.96
C HIS A 123 -8.49 -7.32 2.38
N LEU A 124 -8.71 -7.43 1.06
CA LEU A 124 -8.85 -8.73 0.40
C LEU A 124 -7.58 -9.58 0.54
N LEU A 125 -6.40 -8.99 0.36
CA LEU A 125 -5.12 -9.70 0.48
C LEU A 125 -4.85 -10.13 1.93
N LEU A 126 -5.05 -9.23 2.90
CA LEU A 126 -4.87 -9.51 4.33
C LEU A 126 -5.85 -10.58 4.82
N LYS A 127 -7.11 -10.53 4.38
CA LYS A 127 -8.11 -11.55 4.70
C LYS A 127 -7.74 -12.95 4.20
N ASN A 128 -6.99 -13.04 3.10
CA ASN A 128 -6.65 -14.29 2.44
C ASN A 128 -5.19 -14.70 2.62
N ASP A 129 -4.49 -14.07 3.56
CA ASP A 129 -3.10 -14.37 3.89
C ASP A 129 -2.12 -14.29 2.71
N LEU A 130 -2.26 -13.25 1.87
CA LEU A 130 -1.47 -13.10 0.65
C LEU A 130 -0.34 -12.07 0.76
N VAL A 131 -0.10 -11.50 1.94
CA VAL A 131 0.87 -10.42 2.15
C VAL A 131 2.16 -10.97 2.77
N ASP A 132 3.29 -10.79 2.08
CA ASP A 132 4.61 -11.23 2.56
C ASP A 132 5.33 -10.14 3.37
N GLU A 133 5.14 -8.88 2.97
CA GLU A 133 5.78 -7.72 3.59
C GLU A 133 4.80 -6.54 3.68
N ILE A 134 4.85 -5.81 4.80
CA ILE A 134 4.10 -4.58 5.03
C ILE A 134 5.10 -3.45 5.29
N ARG A 135 5.14 -2.46 4.39
CA ARG A 135 5.91 -1.23 4.55
C ARG A 135 5.00 -0.08 4.96
N LEU A 136 5.17 0.42 6.18
CA LEU A 136 4.39 1.50 6.76
C LEU A 136 5.19 2.79 6.82
N LYS A 137 4.50 3.89 6.52
CA LYS A 137 4.92 5.26 6.84
C LYS A 137 3.87 5.82 7.78
N ILE A 138 4.09 5.69 9.07
CA ILE A 138 3.15 6.01 10.14
C ILE A 138 3.31 7.49 10.47
N HIS A 139 2.34 8.30 10.09
CA HIS A 139 2.38 9.75 10.27
C HIS A 139 1.80 10.14 11.63
N PRO A 140 2.39 11.13 12.32
CA PRO A 140 2.03 11.49 13.69
C PRO A 140 0.78 12.39 13.74
N LEU A 141 -0.33 11.93 13.16
CA LEU A 141 -1.60 12.64 13.12
C LEU A 141 -2.79 11.69 13.19
N LEU A 142 -3.94 12.23 13.60
CA LEU A 142 -5.24 11.55 13.58
C LEU A 142 -6.13 12.18 12.51
N LEU A 143 -6.77 11.37 11.67
CA LEU A 143 -7.75 11.84 10.67
C LEU A 143 -9.19 11.58 11.10
N GLY A 144 -9.40 10.67 12.04
CA GLY A 144 -10.69 10.25 12.58
C GLY A 144 -11.45 9.37 11.59
N ARG A 145 -11.90 9.97 10.48
CA ARG A 145 -12.67 9.29 9.42
C ARG A 145 -11.85 9.18 8.14
N GLY A 146 -12.16 8.15 7.36
CA GLY A 146 -11.54 7.87 6.06
C GLY A 146 -11.30 6.38 5.88
N LYS A 147 -10.93 5.98 4.66
CA LYS A 147 -10.60 4.59 4.35
C LYS A 147 -9.38 4.13 5.16
N LYS A 148 -9.54 3.05 5.91
CA LYS A 148 -8.50 2.46 6.75
C LYS A 148 -7.63 1.49 5.93
N LEU A 149 -6.39 1.27 6.37
CA LEU A 149 -5.50 0.25 5.83
C LEU A 149 -5.91 -1.17 6.28
N PHE A 150 -6.36 -1.27 7.53
CA PHE A 150 -6.81 -2.51 8.15
C PHE A 150 -8.30 -2.43 8.43
N ASP A 151 -9.03 -3.50 8.12
CA ASP A 151 -10.40 -3.72 8.58
C ASP A 151 -10.46 -4.85 9.61
N ASN A 152 -11.66 -5.18 10.06
CA ASN A 152 -11.89 -6.22 11.06
C ASN A 152 -11.91 -7.65 10.47
N ASN A 153 -11.51 -7.82 9.19
CA ASN A 153 -11.58 -9.11 8.49
C ASN A 153 -10.20 -9.70 8.15
N ALA A 154 -9.11 -9.07 8.58
CA ALA A 154 -7.76 -9.56 8.34
C ALA A 154 -7.56 -10.97 8.94
N HIS A 155 -6.84 -11.83 8.22
CA HIS A 155 -6.39 -13.10 8.77
C HIS A 155 -5.39 -12.82 9.92
N PRO A 156 -5.60 -13.39 11.13
CA PRO A 156 -4.63 -13.25 12.21
C PRO A 156 -3.26 -13.76 11.77
N SER A 157 -2.21 -12.95 11.92
CA SER A 157 -0.86 -13.32 11.52
C SER A 157 0.18 -12.58 12.33
N GLY A 158 1.30 -13.25 12.62
CA GLY A 158 2.49 -12.66 13.19
C GLY A 158 3.34 -11.98 12.12
N PHE A 159 4.00 -10.90 12.50
CA PHE A 159 4.97 -10.20 11.66
C PHE A 159 6.22 -9.85 12.47
N GLU A 160 7.37 -9.85 11.81
CA GLU A 160 8.66 -9.46 12.38
C GLU A 160 9.10 -8.12 11.79
N LEU A 161 9.56 -7.20 12.63
CA LEU A 161 10.15 -5.94 12.18
C LEU A 161 11.52 -6.20 11.55
N ILE A 162 11.66 -5.89 10.26
CA ILE A 162 12.92 -6.11 9.52
C ILE A 162 13.70 -4.82 9.27
N GLU A 163 13.05 -3.67 9.29
CA GLU A 163 13.67 -2.36 9.08
C GLU A 163 12.83 -1.27 9.75
N ASN A 164 13.47 -0.25 10.33
CA ASN A 164 12.78 0.94 10.81
C ASN A 164 13.64 2.20 10.76
N THR A 165 13.00 3.35 10.65
CA THR A 165 13.62 4.68 10.74
C THR A 165 12.59 5.69 11.25
N VAL A 166 13.00 6.60 12.14
CA VAL A 166 12.18 7.74 12.56
C VAL A 166 12.70 8.99 11.87
N THR A 167 11.84 9.67 11.13
CA THR A 167 12.18 10.90 10.41
C THR A 167 12.23 12.09 11.37
N SER A 168 12.87 13.19 10.95
CA SER A 168 12.89 14.46 11.69
C SER A 168 11.50 15.09 11.85
N THR A 169 10.56 14.72 10.97
CA THR A 169 9.14 15.12 11.00
C THR A 169 8.27 14.21 11.86
N GLY A 170 8.84 13.19 12.50
CA GLY A 170 8.14 12.25 13.38
C GLY A 170 7.40 11.13 12.67
N VAL A 171 7.62 10.93 11.37
CA VAL A 171 7.10 9.77 10.64
C VAL A 171 7.92 8.54 11.01
N ILE A 172 7.24 7.44 11.36
CA ILE A 172 7.89 6.15 11.58
C ILE A 172 7.79 5.36 10.27
N LEU A 173 8.94 5.10 9.66
CA LEU A 173 9.10 4.16 8.56
C LEU A 173 9.36 2.78 9.19
N ALA A 174 8.53 1.79 8.86
CA ALA A 174 8.69 0.45 9.42
C ALA A 174 8.30 -0.60 8.39
N SER A 175 9.19 -1.55 8.17
CA SER A 175 8.98 -2.70 7.28
C SER A 175 8.84 -3.96 8.12
N TYR A 176 7.78 -4.71 7.86
CA TYR A 176 7.45 -5.93 8.59
C TYR A 176 7.34 -7.10 7.62
N LYS A 177 7.95 -8.24 7.95
CA LYS A 177 7.83 -9.47 7.17
C LYS A 177 6.89 -10.46 7.86
N ARG A 178 6.09 -11.17 7.08
CA ARG A 178 5.22 -12.27 7.56
C ARG A 178 6.05 -13.28 8.35
N ALA A 179 5.63 -13.56 9.58
CA ALA A 179 6.34 -14.45 10.53
C ALA A 179 5.49 -15.66 10.98
N GLY A 180 4.45 -16.01 10.22
CA GLY A 180 3.57 -17.15 10.47
C GLY A 180 2.37 -16.81 11.36
N GLU A 181 1.91 -17.80 12.12
CA GLU A 181 0.73 -17.70 12.98
C GLU A 181 0.94 -16.75 14.19
N VAL A 182 -0.17 -16.26 14.75
CA VAL A 182 -0.14 -15.45 15.97
C VAL A 182 0.34 -16.30 17.15
N LYS A 183 1.44 -15.90 17.77
CA LYS A 183 1.93 -16.48 19.02
C LYS A 183 1.29 -15.76 20.21
N THR A 184 0.81 -16.53 21.19
CA THR A 184 0.18 -15.99 22.41
C THR A 184 0.93 -16.47 23.66
N GLY A 185 0.85 -15.69 24.74
CA GLY A 185 1.49 -15.96 26.02
C GLY A 185 1.02 -14.97 27.09
N ASN A 186 1.39 -15.20 28.35
CA ASN A 186 1.05 -14.30 29.44
C ASN A 186 2.03 -13.13 29.50
N ALA A 187 1.50 -11.91 29.69
CA ALA A 187 2.34 -10.73 29.88
C ALA A 187 3.18 -10.85 31.16
N GLY A 188 4.49 -10.59 31.07
CA GLY A 188 5.42 -10.69 32.18
C GLY A 188 6.05 -12.08 32.36
N GLU A 189 5.63 -13.08 31.59
CA GLU A 189 6.27 -14.40 31.55
C GLU A 189 7.14 -14.52 30.29
N THR A 190 8.36 -15.05 30.44
CA THR A 190 9.20 -15.34 29.28
C THR A 190 8.60 -16.52 28.52
N ILE A 191 8.25 -16.30 27.25
CA ILE A 191 7.86 -17.38 26.34
C ILE A 191 9.07 -18.30 26.21
N LYS A 192 8.96 -19.55 26.71
CA LYS A 192 9.99 -20.57 26.54
C LYS A 192 10.08 -21.03 25.09
#